data_AF-A0A1A9BBN4-F1
#
_entry.id   AF-A0A1A9BBN4-F1
#
_cell.length_a   1.000
_cell.length_b   1.000
_cell.length_c   1.000
_cell.angle_alpha   90.00
_cell.angle_beta   90.00
_cell.angle_gamma   90.00
#
_symmetry.space_group_name_H-M   'P 1'
#
loop_
_entity.id
_entity.type
_entity.pdbx_description
1 polymer ?
#
loop_
_entity_poly.entity_id
_entity_poly.type
_entity_poly.pdbx_seq_one_letter_code
_entity_poly.pdbx_strand_id
1 'polypeptide(L)'
;MSDMTLHRTGRRLWTLTTAGTPRGTLRAGRGLVCADATTAEGTWTLRALGRRQLRITAGPPDAPVLVLEPPLARWAGTDAPAGWSTPRGFRRYEGVLTRPGGRVAARTSTRAGAPVDVDLIGRHPDLVVLTVCFALLARRRRDRARALLVAAMTSHGPT
;
A
#
# COMPACT_ATOMS: atom_id res chain seq x y z
N MET A 1 10.66 -4.59 -17.82
CA MET A 1 9.71 -3.82 -17.01
C MET A 1 8.41 -4.59 -17.01
N SER A 2 7.81 -4.83 -15.85
CA SER A 2 6.54 -5.56 -15.75
C SER A 2 5.50 -4.65 -15.15
N ASP A 3 4.36 -4.54 -15.83
CA ASP A 3 3.24 -3.73 -15.37
C ASP A 3 2.22 -4.62 -14.68
N MET A 4 1.88 -4.26 -13.45
CA MET A 4 0.83 -4.89 -12.67
C MET A 4 -0.24 -3.88 -12.30
N THR A 5 -1.45 -4.35 -12.07
CA THR A 5 -2.56 -3.50 -11.63
C THR A 5 -3.28 -4.14 -10.46
N LEU A 6 -3.42 -3.40 -9.37
CA LEU A 6 -4.30 -3.78 -8.26
C LEU A 6 -5.66 -3.09 -8.47
N HIS A 7 -6.67 -3.84 -8.88
CA HIS A 7 -8.01 -3.31 -9.10
C HIS A 7 -8.98 -3.82 -8.03
N ARG A 8 -10.01 -3.03 -7.75
CA ARG A 8 -11.00 -3.36 -6.73
C ARG A 8 -12.04 -4.33 -7.30
N THR A 9 -12.13 -5.52 -6.73
CA THR A 9 -13.08 -6.57 -7.13
C THR A 9 -14.23 -6.74 -6.14
N GLY A 10 -14.14 -6.10 -4.97
CA GLY A 10 -15.23 -6.08 -4.00
C GLY A 10 -15.16 -4.88 -3.04
N ARG A 11 -16.10 -4.80 -2.10
CA ARG A 11 -16.19 -3.64 -1.18
C ARG A 11 -14.88 -3.39 -0.43
N ARG A 12 -14.13 -4.44 -0.08
CA ARG A 12 -12.80 -4.34 0.51
C ARG A 12 -11.88 -5.43 -0.01
N LEU A 13 -12.09 -5.82 -1.26
CA LEU A 13 -11.31 -6.84 -1.94
C LEU A 13 -10.69 -6.21 -3.18
N TRP A 14 -9.41 -6.47 -3.35
CA TRP A 14 -8.65 -6.10 -4.52
C TRP A 14 -7.91 -7.31 -5.05
N THR A 15 -7.75 -7.36 -6.36
CA THR A 15 -7.02 -8.42 -7.06
C THR A 15 -5.86 -7.79 -7.81
N LEU A 16 -4.66 -8.33 -7.59
CA LEU A 16 -3.45 -7.95 -8.31
C LEU A 16 -3.39 -8.79 -9.58
N THR A 17 -3.26 -8.14 -10.73
CA THR A 17 -3.13 -8.81 -12.02
C THR A 17 -1.87 -8.37 -12.76
N THR A 18 -1.35 -9.27 -13.59
CA THR A 18 -0.30 -9.01 -14.59
C THR A 18 -0.82 -9.47 -15.92
N ALA A 19 -0.94 -8.56 -16.90
CA ALA A 19 -1.53 -8.87 -18.21
C ALA A 19 -2.89 -9.62 -18.12
N GLY A 20 -3.72 -9.28 -17.12
CA GLY A 20 -5.01 -9.93 -16.86
C GLY A 20 -4.96 -11.19 -15.99
N THR A 21 -3.79 -11.81 -15.80
CA THR A 21 -3.64 -13.01 -14.96
C THR A 21 -3.59 -12.63 -13.47
N PRO A 22 -4.42 -13.24 -12.60
CA PRO A 22 -4.36 -13.02 -11.16
C PRO A 22 -3.04 -13.50 -10.54
N ARG A 23 -2.48 -12.69 -9.66
CA ARG A 23 -1.22 -12.94 -8.92
C ARG A 23 -1.42 -13.04 -7.42
N GLY A 24 -2.37 -12.27 -6.90
CA GLY A 24 -2.71 -12.27 -5.49
C GLY A 24 -3.93 -11.42 -5.20
N THR A 25 -4.39 -11.47 -3.96
CA THR A 25 -5.53 -10.69 -3.48
C THR A 25 -5.17 -9.94 -2.22
N LEU A 26 -5.88 -8.83 -2.02
CA LEU A 26 -5.78 -8.02 -0.81
C LEU A 26 -7.20 -7.83 -0.26
N ARG A 27 -7.45 -8.31 0.95
CA ARG A 27 -8.72 -8.16 1.66
C ARG A 27 -8.55 -7.25 2.86
N ALA A 28 -9.08 -6.04 2.80
CA ALA A 28 -8.90 -5.07 3.88
C ALA A 28 -10.01 -5.09 4.92
N GLY A 29 -9.60 -4.82 6.17
CA GLY A 29 -10.49 -4.44 7.26
C GLY A 29 -11.06 -3.03 7.12
N ARG A 30 -11.91 -2.65 8.08
CA ARG A 30 -12.49 -1.30 8.12
C ARG A 30 -11.37 -0.27 8.29
N GLY A 31 -11.48 0.83 7.55
CA GLY A 31 -10.53 1.95 7.66
C GLY A 31 -9.14 1.69 7.05
N LEU A 32 -8.93 0.53 6.41
CA LEU A 32 -7.62 0.14 5.84
C LEU A 32 -6.48 0.17 6.89
N VAL A 33 -6.82 -0.18 8.14
CA VAL A 33 -5.84 -0.33 9.23
C VAL A 33 -5.19 -1.71 9.20
N CYS A 34 -5.93 -2.73 8.80
CA CYS A 34 -5.44 -4.08 8.62
C CYS A 34 -5.91 -4.62 7.26
N ALA A 35 -5.19 -5.57 6.69
CA ALA A 35 -5.62 -6.35 5.54
C ALA A 35 -4.97 -7.73 5.56
N ASP A 36 -5.56 -8.69 4.86
CA ASP A 36 -4.91 -9.95 4.53
C ASP A 36 -4.46 -9.89 3.07
N ALA A 37 -3.21 -10.21 2.82
CA ALA A 37 -2.64 -10.37 1.49
C ALA A 37 -2.48 -11.86 1.23
N THR A 38 -3.03 -12.37 0.12
CA THR A 38 -2.87 -13.76 -0.30
C THR A 38 -2.14 -13.79 -1.63
N THR A 39 -1.06 -14.56 -1.71
CA THR A 39 -0.27 -14.80 -2.92
C THR A 39 -0.01 -16.30 -3.05
N ALA A 40 0.78 -16.72 -4.04
CA ALA A 40 1.11 -18.13 -4.23
C ALA A 40 1.83 -18.75 -3.03
N GLU A 41 2.61 -17.96 -2.28
CA GLU A 41 3.44 -18.44 -1.18
C GLU A 41 2.66 -18.52 0.17
N GLY A 42 1.39 -18.09 0.22
CA GLY A 42 0.59 -18.12 1.44
C GLY A 42 -0.31 -16.90 1.66
N THR A 43 -0.70 -16.68 2.91
CA THR A 43 -1.47 -15.51 3.34
C THR A 43 -0.75 -14.80 4.49
N TRP A 44 -0.65 -13.48 4.40
CA TRP A 44 0.01 -12.63 5.38
C TRP A 44 -0.92 -11.52 5.85
N THR A 45 -0.90 -11.26 7.15
CA THR A 45 -1.57 -10.09 7.72
C THR A 45 -0.71 -8.85 7.50
N LEU A 46 -1.33 -7.80 6.97
CA LEU A 46 -0.79 -6.46 6.83
C LEU A 46 -1.40 -5.54 7.89
N ARG A 47 -0.58 -4.63 8.44
CA ARG A 47 -1.05 -3.60 9.37
C ARG A 47 -0.48 -2.24 9.01
N ALA A 48 -1.33 -1.23 9.08
CA ALA A 48 -0.97 0.17 8.93
C ALA A 48 -0.94 0.82 10.32
N LEU A 49 0.25 1.26 10.71
CA LEU A 49 0.61 1.73 12.04
C LEU A 49 1.10 3.18 12.00
N GLY A 50 1.20 3.77 13.20
CA GLY A 50 1.79 5.08 13.40
C GLY A 50 0.94 6.25 12.90
N ARG A 51 1.48 7.46 13.09
CA ARG A 51 0.81 8.69 12.64
C ARG A 51 0.73 8.68 11.11
N ARG A 52 -0.44 9.07 10.59
CA ARG A 52 -0.75 9.09 9.14
C ARG A 52 -0.71 7.72 8.43
N GLN A 53 -0.64 6.59 9.15
CA GLN A 53 -0.59 5.25 8.56
C GLN A 53 0.61 5.07 7.59
N LEU A 54 1.77 5.61 7.97
CA LEU A 54 2.98 5.58 7.14
C LEU A 54 3.86 4.36 7.39
N ARG A 55 3.72 3.72 8.56
CA ARG A 55 4.42 2.47 8.87
C ARG A 55 3.53 1.29 8.51
N ILE A 56 3.94 0.48 7.55
CA ILE A 56 3.22 -0.72 7.14
C ILE A 56 4.05 -1.95 7.50
N THR A 57 3.43 -2.94 8.13
CA THR A 57 4.06 -4.23 8.43
C THR A 57 3.33 -5.36 7.70
N ALA A 58 4.05 -6.38 7.25
CA ALA A 58 3.50 -7.64 6.77
C ALA A 58 4.04 -8.81 7.59
N GLY A 59 3.17 -9.77 7.92
CA GLY A 59 3.52 -10.96 8.71
C GLY A 59 3.07 -10.87 10.18
N PRO A 60 3.59 -11.75 11.04
CA PRO A 60 3.28 -11.77 12.47
C PRO A 60 3.58 -10.42 13.15
N PRO A 61 2.78 -9.99 14.14
CA PRO A 61 2.98 -8.70 14.81
C PRO A 61 4.36 -8.53 15.45
N ASP A 62 4.88 -9.59 16.06
CA ASP A 62 6.13 -9.56 16.84
C ASP A 62 7.38 -9.78 15.97
N ALA A 63 7.19 -10.32 14.76
CA ALA A 63 8.26 -10.65 13.83
C ALA A 63 7.80 -10.38 12.38
N PRO A 64 7.61 -9.10 12.00
CA PRO A 64 7.15 -8.77 10.66
C PRO A 64 8.23 -9.13 9.62
N VAL A 65 7.82 -9.82 8.57
CA VAL A 65 8.72 -10.21 7.46
C VAL A 65 9.04 -9.03 6.56
N LEU A 66 8.17 -8.02 6.52
CA LEU A 66 8.35 -6.78 5.76
C LEU A 66 7.87 -5.59 6.60
N VAL A 67 8.68 -4.53 6.63
CA VAL A 67 8.33 -3.24 7.22
C VAL A 67 8.62 -2.13 6.21
N LEU A 68 7.61 -1.33 5.88
CA LEU A 68 7.73 -0.12 5.08
C LEU A 68 7.50 1.09 5.99
N GLU A 69 8.54 1.89 6.25
CA GLU A 69 8.45 3.08 7.10
C GLU A 69 9.36 4.17 6.55
N PRO A 70 8.81 5.22 5.91
CA PRO A 70 9.64 6.22 5.25
C PRO A 70 10.69 6.80 6.21
N PRO A 71 11.96 6.90 5.79
CA PRO A 71 12.46 6.73 4.42
C PRO A 71 12.92 5.31 4.05
N LEU A 72 12.70 4.31 4.91
CA LEU A 72 13.31 2.99 4.80
C LEU A 72 12.30 1.85 4.60
N ALA A 73 12.77 0.79 3.97
CA ALA A 73 12.12 -0.51 3.99
C ALA A 73 13.06 -1.56 4.59
N ARG A 74 12.50 -2.51 5.32
CA ARG A 74 13.23 -3.62 5.94
C ARG A 74 12.55 -4.94 5.59
N TRP A 75 13.35 -5.94 5.25
CA TRP A 75 12.91 -7.31 5.02
C TRP A 75 13.68 -8.27 5.90
N ALA A 76 12.97 -9.28 6.42
CA ALA A 76 13.63 -10.40 7.07
C ALA A 76 14.56 -11.10 6.05
N GLY A 77 15.80 -11.38 6.47
CA GLY A 77 16.79 -12.06 5.64
C GLY A 77 17.47 -11.19 4.58
N THR A 78 17.39 -9.86 4.67
CA THR A 78 18.14 -8.97 3.78
C THR A 78 18.65 -7.75 4.53
N ASP A 79 19.98 -7.57 4.56
CA ASP A 79 20.63 -6.39 5.15
C ASP A 79 20.88 -5.26 4.13
N ALA A 80 20.57 -5.50 2.85
CA ALA A 80 20.73 -4.50 1.82
C ALA A 80 19.82 -3.29 2.08
N PRO A 81 20.35 -2.05 1.99
CA PRO A 81 19.55 -0.85 2.21
C PRO A 81 18.44 -0.76 1.17
N ALA A 82 17.19 -0.72 1.62
CA ALA A 82 16.03 -0.48 0.78
C ALA A 82 15.40 0.87 1.16
N GLY A 83 15.24 1.72 0.16
CA GLY A 83 14.57 3.01 0.29
C GLY A 83 13.06 2.86 0.10
N TRP A 84 12.29 3.53 0.94
CA TRP A 84 10.84 3.61 0.81
C TRP A 84 10.39 5.05 0.90
N SER A 85 9.64 5.48 -0.10
CA SER A 85 9.01 6.79 -0.10
C SER A 85 7.55 6.67 -0.49
N THR A 86 6.74 7.55 0.08
CA THR A 86 5.40 7.76 -0.42
C THR A 86 5.27 9.23 -0.76
N PRO A 87 5.60 9.68 -1.97
CA PRO A 87 5.29 11.04 -2.37
C PRO A 87 3.78 11.22 -2.58
N ARG A 88 3.30 12.44 -2.34
CA ARG A 88 1.93 12.84 -2.69
C ARG A 88 2.02 14.04 -3.63
N GLY A 89 1.43 13.89 -4.80
CA GLY A 89 1.26 14.99 -5.75
C GLY A 89 -0.17 15.54 -5.73
N PHE A 90 -0.44 16.52 -6.59
CA PHE A 90 -1.80 17.01 -6.78
C PHE A 90 -2.68 15.87 -7.31
N ARG A 91 -3.73 15.51 -6.56
CA ARG A 91 -4.69 14.44 -6.89
C ARG A 91 -4.10 13.03 -7.13
N ARG A 92 -2.84 12.78 -6.77
CA ARG A 92 -2.19 11.48 -6.93
C ARG A 92 -1.41 11.06 -5.69
N TYR A 93 -1.37 9.76 -5.45
CA TYR A 93 -0.50 9.12 -4.49
C TYR A 93 0.48 8.23 -5.23
N GLU A 94 1.72 8.24 -4.75
CA GLU A 94 2.79 7.43 -5.30
C GLU A 94 3.56 6.80 -4.14
N GLY A 95 3.97 5.55 -4.34
CA GLY A 95 4.72 4.75 -3.37
C GLY A 95 5.87 4.10 -4.12
N VAL A 96 7.09 4.42 -3.73
CA VAL A 96 8.29 3.94 -4.43
C VAL A 96 9.18 3.21 -3.43
N LEU A 97 9.36 1.92 -3.69
CA LEU A 97 10.33 1.06 -3.03
C LEU A 97 11.52 0.86 -3.97
N THR A 98 12.72 1.21 -3.51
CA THR A 98 13.97 1.04 -4.25
C THR A 98 14.92 0.13 -3.49
N ARG A 99 15.55 -0.81 -4.18
CA ARG A 99 16.59 -1.67 -3.63
C ARG A 99 17.70 -1.90 -4.66
N PRO A 100 18.89 -2.37 -4.24
CA PRO A 100 19.86 -2.92 -5.17
C PRO A 100 19.20 -4.02 -6.02
N GLY A 101 19.25 -3.88 -7.35
CA GLY A 101 18.68 -4.83 -8.30
C GLY A 101 17.19 -4.65 -8.63
N GLY A 102 16.49 -3.63 -8.10
CA GLY A 102 15.11 -3.41 -8.51
C GLY A 102 14.36 -2.24 -7.87
N ARG A 103 13.18 -1.97 -8.43
CA ARG A 103 12.25 -0.94 -7.99
C ARG A 103 10.81 -1.43 -8.11
N VAL A 104 9.98 -1.06 -7.14
CA VAL A 104 8.52 -1.15 -7.21
C VAL A 104 7.96 0.26 -7.10
N ALA A 105 7.30 0.74 -8.15
CA ALA A 105 6.65 2.05 -8.16
C ALA A 105 5.15 1.85 -8.32
N ALA A 106 4.38 2.21 -7.31
CA ALA A 106 2.93 2.10 -7.32
C ALA A 106 2.28 3.48 -7.31
N ARG A 107 1.22 3.66 -8.10
CA ARG A 107 0.57 4.95 -8.35
C ARG A 107 -0.94 4.79 -8.31
N THR A 108 -1.63 5.73 -7.68
CA THR A 108 -3.09 5.74 -7.70
C THR A 108 -3.65 7.16 -7.57
N SER A 109 -4.84 7.39 -8.13
CA SER A 109 -5.50 8.71 -8.02
C SER A 109 -6.22 8.90 -6.68
N THR A 110 -6.60 10.14 -6.38
CA THR A 110 -7.48 10.48 -5.25
C THR A 110 -8.92 10.04 -5.43
N ARG A 111 -9.34 9.43 -6.55
CA ARG A 111 -10.73 8.97 -6.75
C ARG A 111 -11.02 7.69 -5.98
N ALA A 112 -12.25 7.55 -5.47
CA ALA A 112 -12.64 6.35 -4.75
C ALA A 112 -12.69 5.16 -5.71
N GLY A 113 -12.16 4.01 -5.30
CA GLY A 113 -12.13 2.81 -6.14
C GLY A 113 -11.12 2.82 -7.28
N ALA A 114 -10.38 3.92 -7.49
CA ALA A 114 -9.35 3.95 -8.53
C ALA A 114 -8.30 2.85 -8.30
N PRO A 115 -7.90 2.14 -9.38
CA PRO A 115 -6.90 1.09 -9.33
C PRO A 115 -5.55 1.65 -8.87
N VAL A 116 -4.66 0.75 -8.47
CA VAL A 116 -3.25 1.06 -8.25
C VAL A 116 -2.45 0.45 -9.38
N ASP A 117 -1.81 1.30 -10.16
CA ASP A 117 -0.90 0.90 -11.23
C ASP A 117 0.49 0.69 -10.63
N VAL A 118 1.15 -0.39 -11.01
CA VAL A 118 2.45 -0.78 -10.45
C VAL A 118 3.44 -1.05 -11.58
N ASP A 119 4.54 -0.30 -11.58
CA ASP A 119 5.67 -0.53 -12.47
C ASP A 119 6.76 -1.28 -11.69
N LEU A 120 7.27 -2.36 -12.28
CA LEU A 120 8.31 -3.19 -11.69
C LEU A 120 9.59 -3.18 -12.52
N ILE A 121 10.70 -2.97 -11.82
CA ILE A 121 12.06 -3.19 -12.31
C ILE A 121 12.67 -4.28 -11.43
N GLY A 122 13.16 -5.36 -12.04
CA GLY A 122 13.66 -6.54 -11.33
C GLY A 122 12.54 -7.46 -10.83
N ARG A 123 12.93 -8.56 -10.17
CA ARG A 123 11.99 -9.52 -9.58
C ARG A 123 11.69 -9.14 -8.14
N HIS A 124 10.41 -9.16 -7.77
CA HIS A 124 9.94 -8.91 -6.41
C HIS A 124 8.86 -9.95 -6.06
N PRO A 125 8.82 -10.46 -4.81
CA PRO A 125 7.70 -11.28 -4.36
C PRO A 125 6.37 -10.52 -4.43
N ASP A 126 5.28 -11.21 -4.75
CA ASP A 126 3.96 -10.58 -4.87
C ASP A 126 3.50 -9.94 -3.54
N LEU A 127 3.93 -10.48 -2.40
CA LEU A 127 3.69 -9.89 -1.07
C LEU A 127 4.22 -8.46 -0.97
N VAL A 128 5.39 -8.19 -1.56
CA VAL A 128 6.00 -6.86 -1.58
C VAL A 128 5.10 -5.89 -2.32
N VAL A 129 4.66 -6.29 -3.51
CA VAL A 129 3.81 -5.48 -4.37
C VAL A 129 2.48 -5.19 -3.68
N LEU A 130 1.85 -6.20 -3.08
CA LEU A 130 0.62 -6.04 -2.31
C LEU A 130 0.81 -5.12 -1.10
N THR A 131 1.93 -5.20 -0.40
CA THR A 131 2.22 -4.35 0.76
C THR A 131 2.42 -2.89 0.37
N VAL A 132 3.14 -2.62 -0.72
CA VAL A 132 3.31 -1.28 -1.30
C VAL A 132 1.94 -0.71 -1.71
N CYS A 133 1.10 -1.50 -2.38
CA CYS A 133 -0.24 -1.07 -2.74
C CYS A 133 -1.13 -0.80 -1.51
N PHE A 134 -1.08 -1.66 -0.49
CA PHE A 134 -1.82 -1.46 0.75
C PHE A 134 -1.39 -0.16 1.45
N ALA A 135 -0.09 0.16 1.47
CA ALA A 135 0.43 1.41 2.01
C ALA A 135 -0.23 2.65 1.36
N LEU A 136 -0.35 2.63 0.03
CA LEU A 136 -1.01 3.68 -0.75
C LEU A 136 -2.51 3.79 -0.43
N LEU A 137 -3.19 2.65 -0.36
CA LEU A 137 -4.61 2.60 -0.02
C LEU A 137 -4.89 3.13 1.38
N ALA A 138 -4.11 2.68 2.37
CA ALA A 138 -4.20 3.11 3.76
C ALA A 138 -4.01 4.62 3.88
N ARG A 139 -2.91 5.15 3.32
CA ARG A 139 -2.65 6.59 3.31
C ARG A 139 -3.77 7.38 2.62
N ARG A 140 -4.20 6.96 1.44
CA ARG A 140 -5.30 7.60 0.69
C ARG A 140 -6.58 7.65 1.53
N ARG A 141 -6.90 6.58 2.25
CA ARG A 141 -8.07 6.51 3.13
C ARG A 141 -7.93 7.46 4.30
N ARG A 142 -6.77 7.50 4.95
CA ARG A 142 -6.51 8.37 6.09
C ARG A 142 -6.58 9.85 5.71
N ASP A 143 -5.99 10.23 4.59
CA ASP A 143 -6.02 11.60 4.09
C ASP A 143 -7.45 12.06 3.76
N ARG A 144 -8.28 11.19 3.16
CA ARG A 144 -9.71 11.49 2.97
C ARG A 144 -10.46 11.64 4.29
N ALA A 145 -10.24 10.73 5.24
CA ALA A 145 -10.89 10.82 6.55
C ALA A 145 -10.53 12.13 7.27
N ARG A 146 -9.26 12.56 7.18
CA ARG A 146 -8.81 13.84 7.72
C ARG A 146 -9.46 15.03 7.02
N ALA A 147 -9.53 15.01 5.69
CA ALA A 147 -10.16 16.09 4.92
C ALA A 147 -11.65 16.25 5.28
N LEU A 148 -12.39 15.14 5.42
CA LEU A 148 -13.79 15.15 5.84
C LEU A 148 -13.96 15.69 7.27
N LEU A 149 -13.05 15.33 8.18
CA LEU A 149 -13.07 15.83 9.56
C LEU A 149 -12.79 17.34 9.62
N VAL A 150 -11.83 17.83 8.84
CA VAL A 150 -11.56 19.28 8.74
C VAL A 150 -12.77 20.02 8.15
N ALA A 151 -13.36 19.49 7.07
CA ALA A 151 -14.55 20.09 6.45
C ALA A 151 -15.73 20.17 7.44
N ALA A 152 -15.96 19.11 8.22
CA ALA A 152 -16.98 19.08 9.26
C ALA A 152 -16.72 20.11 10.37
N MET A 153 -15.46 20.31 10.79
CA MET A 153 -15.11 21.33 11.79
C MET A 153 -15.31 22.75 11.25
N THR A 154 -15.01 22.99 9.98
CA THR A 154 -15.18 24.31 9.35
C THR A 154 -16.64 24.65 9.01
N SER A 155 -17.51 23.64 8.87
CA SER A 155 -18.93 23.87 8.58
C SER A 155 -19.78 24.17 9.81
N HIS A 156 -19.25 23.97 11.03
CA HIS A 156 -19.90 24.32 12.30
C HIS A 156 -19.34 25.65 12.82
N GLY A 157 -19.43 26.72 12.02
CA GLY A 157 -19.13 28.07 12.49
C GLY A 157 -20.08 28.49 13.62
N PRO A 158 -19.65 29.32 14.58
CA PRO A 158 -20.48 29.73 15.71
C PRO A 158 -21.68 30.51 15.19
N THR A 159 -22.87 30.08 15.59
CA THR A 159 -24.08 30.93 15.60
C THR A 159 -23.90 32.10 16.53
#